data_AF-A0A2G5KA04-F1
#
_entry.id   AF-A0A2G5KA04-F1
#
_cell.length_a   1.000
_cell.length_b   1.000
_cell.length_c   1.000
_cell.angle_alpha   90.00
_cell.angle_beta   90.00
_cell.angle_gamma   90.00
#
_symmetry.space_group_name_H-M   'P 1'
#
loop_
_entity.id
_entity.type
_entity.pdbx_description
1 polymer ?
#
loop_
_entity_poly.entity_id
_entity_poly.type
_entity_poly.pdbx_seq_one_letter_code
_entity_poly.pdbx_strand_id
1 'polypeptide(L)'
;MTKVLVLGAYGLIGAEVFRAIVSAGYQAIGFGRNEFSANRVLPYAQWRFGDLQELLTADDWQTYLQDITHVVNCAGALQDGASTDLDLIHAKSITALADVCAKMDIGLIQISAVGANLDATTEFMRSKARGDIAIQQSATRYWIIRPGLVIAKSAFGGTQLIRMLASVPWVQPMALADSRIQITNVRDISQFVIHVLEEKVQANQVVDLVAHEKLTLADIVVQHRAWLGLKPAILTMNLPSRAISWVAKGADTLSRLGWRSPLRSTAIQVLSQGIIATPHNIQGVQSRSLRETLGEIPAYSEDRLAARMAILMPVAVAILSIFWLISGVIGMLRLEQAAIVLTDIGWTGWFARASVIFWAIFDIALGAGILIRRFAKLACVGMVCLSLFYLVATTIFVPHLWLDPLGPMIKVLPSIVLAMIVRVMLEER
;
A
#
# COMPACT_ATOMS: atom_id res chain seq x y z
N MET A 1 2.74 9.31 -34.50
CA MET A 1 3.18 9.82 -33.19
C MET A 1 3.00 8.71 -32.17
N THR A 2 4.03 8.37 -31.39
CA THR A 2 3.94 7.26 -30.42
C THR A 2 2.96 7.61 -29.30
N LYS A 3 1.93 6.79 -29.16
CA LYS A 3 0.88 6.91 -28.15
C LYS A 3 0.89 5.66 -27.29
N VAL A 4 1.04 5.84 -25.98
CA VAL A 4 1.31 4.77 -25.02
C VAL A 4 0.18 4.66 -24.01
N LEU A 5 -0.39 3.47 -23.85
CA LEU A 5 -1.34 3.17 -22.77
C LEU A 5 -0.57 2.60 -21.57
N VAL A 6 -0.68 3.23 -20.39
CA VAL A 6 0.00 2.79 -19.17
C VAL A 6 -1.02 2.16 -18.22
N LEU A 7 -1.00 0.83 -18.10
CA LEU A 7 -1.87 0.12 -17.16
C LEU A 7 -1.34 0.28 -15.73
N GLY A 8 -2.20 0.62 -14.79
CA GLY A 8 -1.78 0.91 -13.41
C GLY A 8 -1.05 2.25 -13.28
N ALA A 9 -1.39 3.23 -14.12
CA ALA A 9 -0.69 4.53 -14.20
C ALA A 9 -0.72 5.36 -12.91
N TYR A 10 -1.64 5.12 -11.98
CA TYR A 10 -1.63 5.80 -10.67
C TYR A 10 -0.91 4.99 -9.57
N GLY A 11 -0.34 3.84 -9.92
CA GLY A 11 0.48 3.01 -9.04
C GLY A 11 1.91 3.55 -8.88
N LEU A 12 2.71 2.87 -8.05
CA LEU A 12 4.08 3.31 -7.74
C LEU A 12 4.97 3.41 -8.99
N ILE A 13 5.02 2.34 -9.79
CA ILE A 13 5.85 2.25 -10.99
C ILE A 13 5.17 3.00 -12.14
N GLY A 14 3.86 2.76 -12.34
CA GLY A 14 3.10 3.32 -13.44
C GLY A 14 3.09 4.85 -13.46
N ALA A 15 3.03 5.52 -12.31
CA ALA A 15 3.04 6.98 -12.28
C ALA A 15 4.39 7.58 -12.70
N GLU A 16 5.51 6.94 -12.32
CA GLU A 16 6.84 7.37 -12.73
C GLU A 16 7.08 7.09 -14.23
N VAL A 17 6.65 5.91 -14.70
CA VAL A 17 6.67 5.57 -16.14
C VAL A 17 5.84 6.55 -16.95
N PHE A 18 4.60 6.85 -16.54
CA PHE A 18 3.74 7.81 -17.22
C PHE A 18 4.41 9.19 -17.33
N ARG A 19 4.95 9.71 -16.21
CA ARG A 19 5.64 11.01 -16.20
C ARG A 19 6.88 11.01 -17.10
N ALA A 20 7.65 9.91 -17.10
CA ALA A 20 8.81 9.78 -17.97
C ALA A 20 8.42 9.80 -19.46
N ILE A 21 7.37 9.08 -19.85
CA ILE A 21 6.87 9.05 -21.24
C ILE A 21 6.48 10.45 -21.70
N VAL A 22 5.70 11.18 -20.88
CA VAL A 22 5.30 12.56 -21.19
C VAL A 22 6.51 13.49 -21.24
N SER A 23 7.44 13.37 -20.31
CA SER A 23 8.67 14.19 -20.28
C SER A 23 9.58 13.94 -21.47
N ALA A 24 9.53 12.75 -22.08
CA ALA A 24 10.25 12.41 -23.30
C ALA A 24 9.54 12.89 -24.58
N GLY A 25 8.38 13.55 -24.47
CA GLY A 25 7.64 14.12 -25.61
C GLY A 25 6.65 13.18 -26.28
N TYR A 26 6.43 11.98 -25.74
CA TYR A 26 5.43 11.03 -26.24
C TYR A 26 4.05 11.27 -25.62
N GLN A 27 2.99 10.79 -26.30
CA GLN A 27 1.64 10.84 -25.73
C GLN A 27 1.42 9.64 -24.80
N ALA A 28 0.94 9.90 -23.59
CA ALA A 28 0.59 8.86 -22.62
C ALA A 28 -0.89 8.95 -22.22
N ILE A 29 -1.56 7.80 -22.18
CA ILE A 29 -2.91 7.63 -21.61
C ILE A 29 -2.79 6.70 -20.41
N GLY A 30 -3.29 7.13 -19.27
CA GLY A 30 -3.38 6.29 -18.08
C GLY A 30 -4.54 5.32 -18.16
N PHE A 31 -4.36 4.12 -17.63
CA PHE A 31 -5.43 3.15 -17.44
C PHE A 31 -5.51 2.67 -15.99
N GLY A 32 -6.72 2.54 -15.47
CA GLY A 32 -6.99 1.90 -14.20
C GLY A 32 -8.47 1.95 -13.80
N ARG A 33 -8.79 1.54 -12.58
CA ARG A 33 -10.18 1.28 -12.16
C ARG A 33 -10.84 2.36 -11.29
N ASN A 34 -10.07 3.32 -10.76
CA ASN A 34 -10.58 4.31 -9.82
C ASN A 34 -10.25 5.73 -10.28
N GLU A 35 -11.24 6.41 -10.85
CA GLU A 35 -11.11 7.77 -11.37
C GLU A 35 -10.64 8.78 -10.32
N PHE A 36 -11.18 8.71 -9.11
CA PHE A 36 -10.82 9.64 -8.05
C PHE A 36 -9.33 9.57 -7.68
N SER A 37 -8.78 8.36 -7.52
CA SER A 37 -7.36 8.15 -7.21
C SER A 37 -6.48 8.49 -8.41
N ALA A 38 -6.94 8.16 -9.62
CA ALA A 38 -6.26 8.47 -10.87
C ALA A 38 -6.04 9.98 -11.02
N ASN A 39 -7.10 10.77 -10.85
CA ASN A 39 -7.04 12.24 -10.94
C ASN A 39 -6.30 12.88 -9.77
N ARG A 40 -6.19 12.24 -8.61
CA ARG A 40 -5.36 12.73 -7.50
C ARG A 40 -3.87 12.54 -7.74
N VAL A 41 -3.47 11.42 -8.36
CA VAL A 41 -2.05 11.10 -8.60
C VAL A 41 -1.51 11.74 -9.89
N LEU A 42 -2.34 11.80 -10.94
CA LEU A 42 -2.01 12.42 -12.24
C LEU A 42 -3.20 13.29 -12.72
N PRO A 43 -3.40 14.50 -12.17
CA PRO A 43 -4.57 15.36 -12.46
C PRO A 43 -4.69 15.85 -13.90
N TYR A 44 -3.59 15.86 -14.64
CA TYR A 44 -3.53 16.36 -16.01
C TYR A 44 -3.39 15.24 -17.05
N ALA A 45 -3.50 13.99 -16.63
CA ALA A 45 -3.42 12.85 -17.54
C ALA A 45 -4.75 12.61 -18.25
N GLN A 46 -4.68 12.12 -19.49
CA GLN A 46 -5.82 11.50 -20.15
C GLN A 46 -6.00 10.08 -19.61
N TRP A 47 -7.24 9.66 -19.41
CA TRP A 47 -7.56 8.38 -18.78
C TRP A 47 -8.53 7.53 -19.61
N ARG A 48 -8.30 6.22 -19.56
CA ARG A 48 -9.26 5.17 -19.93
C ARG A 48 -9.54 4.33 -18.68
N PHE A 49 -10.80 4.16 -18.30
CA PHE A 49 -11.16 3.46 -17.07
C PHE A 49 -11.72 2.07 -17.36
N GLY A 50 -11.23 1.07 -16.62
CA GLY A 50 -11.66 -0.32 -16.69
C GLY A 50 -11.00 -1.17 -15.60
N ASP A 51 -11.53 -2.35 -15.31
CA ASP A 51 -10.93 -3.32 -14.39
C ASP A 51 -10.35 -4.50 -15.18
N LEU A 52 -9.06 -4.81 -14.97
CA LEU A 52 -8.40 -5.94 -15.62
C LEU A 52 -9.11 -7.27 -15.35
N GLN A 53 -9.79 -7.40 -14.21
CA GLN A 53 -10.54 -8.61 -13.86
C GLN A 53 -11.75 -8.84 -14.78
N GLU A 54 -12.18 -7.82 -15.52
CA GLU A 54 -13.29 -7.86 -16.47
C GLU A 54 -12.80 -7.93 -17.93
N LEU A 55 -11.54 -7.59 -18.19
CA LEU A 55 -10.93 -7.60 -19.53
C LEU A 55 -10.23 -8.94 -19.78
N LEU A 56 -11.01 -9.99 -20.03
CA LEU A 56 -10.55 -11.39 -20.05
C LEU A 56 -10.48 -12.00 -21.45
N THR A 57 -10.98 -11.29 -22.46
CA THR A 57 -10.94 -11.69 -23.86
C THR A 57 -10.34 -10.58 -24.72
N ALA A 58 -9.94 -10.95 -25.93
CA ALA A 58 -9.38 -10.00 -26.88
C ALA A 58 -10.34 -8.83 -27.21
N ASP A 59 -11.63 -9.13 -27.34
CA ASP A 59 -12.63 -8.13 -27.73
C ASP A 59 -12.85 -7.10 -26.61
N ASP A 60 -12.74 -7.50 -25.33
CA ASP A 60 -12.85 -6.61 -24.17
C ASP A 60 -11.82 -5.47 -24.22
N TRP A 61 -10.63 -5.74 -24.77
CA TRP A 61 -9.52 -4.79 -24.85
C TRP A 61 -9.59 -3.84 -26.05
N GLN A 62 -10.31 -4.20 -27.11
CA GLN A 62 -10.21 -3.54 -28.42
C GLN A 62 -10.51 -2.03 -28.34
N THR A 63 -11.57 -1.65 -27.62
CA THR A 63 -11.95 -0.24 -27.42
C THR A 63 -10.88 0.56 -26.68
N TYR A 64 -10.13 -0.08 -25.77
CA TYR A 64 -9.08 0.57 -24.99
C TYR A 64 -7.75 0.69 -25.73
N LEU A 65 -7.59 0.06 -26.89
CA LEU A 65 -6.34 0.03 -27.65
C LEU A 65 -6.41 0.83 -28.96
N GLN A 66 -7.53 1.50 -29.23
CA GLN A 66 -7.66 2.41 -30.37
C GLN A 66 -6.59 3.50 -30.33
N ASP A 67 -5.89 3.68 -31.46
CA ASP A 67 -4.77 4.60 -31.69
C ASP A 67 -3.54 4.40 -30.79
N ILE A 68 -3.44 3.28 -30.07
CA ILE A 68 -2.31 2.96 -29.21
C ILE A 68 -1.23 2.26 -30.03
N THR A 69 0.02 2.66 -29.81
CA THR A 69 1.20 2.05 -30.45
C THR A 69 1.95 1.12 -29.51
N HIS A 70 1.91 1.41 -28.21
CA HIS A 70 2.57 0.63 -27.17
C HIS A 70 1.71 0.57 -25.91
N VAL A 71 1.75 -0.55 -25.21
CA VAL A 71 1.15 -0.72 -23.88
C VAL A 71 2.28 -0.97 -22.89
N VAL A 72 2.27 -0.24 -21.76
CA VAL A 72 3.13 -0.53 -20.63
C VAL A 72 2.27 -1.05 -19.48
N ASN A 73 2.36 -2.34 -19.20
CA ASN A 73 1.66 -2.94 -18.09
C ASN A 73 2.45 -2.80 -16.79
N CYS A 74 2.09 -1.82 -15.97
CA CYS A 74 2.58 -1.67 -14.59
C CYS A 74 1.57 -2.15 -13.55
N ALA A 75 0.43 -2.71 -13.97
CA ALA A 75 -0.60 -3.17 -13.08
C ALA A 75 -0.20 -4.49 -12.42
N GLY A 76 -0.52 -4.61 -11.14
CA GLY A 76 -0.31 -5.84 -10.39
C GLY A 76 -0.68 -5.70 -8.92
N ALA A 77 -0.87 -6.83 -8.27
CA ALA A 77 -1.11 -6.91 -6.84
C ALA A 77 -0.17 -7.95 -6.21
N LEU A 78 0.23 -7.75 -4.96
CA LEU A 78 1.17 -8.66 -4.30
C LEU A 78 0.50 -9.93 -3.75
N GLN A 79 -0.82 -9.93 -3.58
CA GLN A 79 -1.58 -11.03 -3.01
C GLN A 79 -3.06 -10.85 -3.31
N ASP A 80 -3.80 -11.95 -3.37
CA ASP A 80 -5.26 -11.94 -3.41
C ASP A 80 -5.85 -11.14 -2.24
N GLY A 81 -7.06 -10.64 -2.46
CA GLY A 81 -7.84 -9.96 -1.45
C GLY A 81 -9.32 -10.04 -1.77
N ALA A 82 -10.16 -9.41 -0.94
CA ALA A 82 -11.61 -9.45 -1.11
C ALA A 82 -12.11 -8.93 -2.47
N SER A 83 -11.30 -8.15 -3.18
CA SER A 83 -11.64 -7.53 -4.48
C SER A 83 -10.52 -7.70 -5.51
N THR A 84 -9.66 -8.70 -5.36
CA THR A 84 -8.49 -8.87 -6.23
C THR A 84 -8.15 -10.35 -6.34
N ASP A 85 -8.23 -10.85 -7.57
CA ASP A 85 -7.80 -12.17 -7.97
C ASP A 85 -6.53 -12.07 -8.84
N LEU A 86 -5.43 -12.64 -8.35
CA LEU A 86 -4.13 -12.62 -9.02
C LEU A 86 -4.13 -13.33 -10.37
N ASP A 87 -4.88 -14.43 -10.52
CA ASP A 87 -4.96 -15.16 -11.78
C ASP A 87 -5.62 -14.30 -12.86
N LEU A 88 -6.70 -13.62 -12.51
CA LEU A 88 -7.40 -12.72 -13.45
C LEU A 88 -6.48 -11.58 -13.91
N ILE A 89 -5.81 -10.89 -12.97
CA ILE A 89 -5.06 -9.66 -13.30
C ILE A 89 -3.66 -9.92 -13.87
N HIS A 90 -2.98 -11.01 -13.49
CA HIS A 90 -1.61 -11.27 -13.92
C HIS A 90 -1.54 -12.24 -15.08
N ALA A 91 -2.49 -13.17 -15.21
CA ALA A 91 -2.49 -14.17 -16.26
C ALA A 91 -3.59 -13.89 -17.28
N LYS A 92 -4.86 -14.15 -16.95
CA LYS A 92 -5.95 -14.17 -17.96
C LYS A 92 -6.10 -12.86 -18.72
N SER A 93 -6.15 -11.73 -18.02
CA SER A 93 -6.28 -10.42 -18.65
C SER A 93 -5.06 -10.06 -19.51
N ILE A 94 -3.88 -10.50 -19.09
CA ILE A 94 -2.61 -10.24 -19.79
C ILE A 94 -2.47 -11.12 -21.02
N THR A 95 -2.95 -12.38 -20.97
CA THR A 95 -3.09 -13.24 -22.16
C THR A 95 -3.98 -12.56 -23.20
N ALA A 96 -5.18 -12.12 -22.80
CA ALA A 96 -6.11 -11.42 -23.68
C ALA A 96 -5.53 -10.13 -24.27
N LEU A 97 -4.80 -9.36 -23.46
CA LEU A 97 -4.08 -8.16 -23.91
C LEU A 97 -3.02 -8.49 -24.96
N ALA A 98 -2.21 -9.52 -24.72
CA ALA A 98 -1.15 -9.94 -25.64
C ALA A 98 -1.71 -10.38 -27.00
N ASP A 99 -2.82 -11.13 -27.00
CA ASP A 99 -3.51 -11.57 -28.22
C ASP A 99 -3.97 -10.40 -29.09
N VAL A 100 -4.51 -9.35 -28.47
CA VAL A 100 -4.97 -8.15 -29.20
C VAL A 100 -3.80 -7.30 -29.66
N CYS A 101 -2.77 -7.16 -28.81
CA CYS A 101 -1.57 -6.44 -29.18
C CYS A 101 -0.90 -7.08 -30.40
N ALA A 102 -0.91 -8.42 -30.51
CA ALA A 102 -0.44 -9.13 -31.69
C ALA A 102 -1.27 -8.81 -32.94
N LYS A 103 -2.61 -8.81 -32.83
CA LYS A 103 -3.52 -8.49 -33.95
C LYS A 103 -3.38 -7.04 -34.45
N MET A 104 -3.05 -6.11 -33.55
CA MET A 104 -2.98 -4.67 -33.83
C MET A 104 -1.54 -4.15 -34.02
N ASP A 105 -0.52 -5.02 -34.00
CA ASP A 105 0.92 -4.66 -34.01
C ASP A 105 1.33 -3.63 -32.94
N ILE A 106 0.74 -3.76 -31.75
CA ILE A 106 1.05 -2.92 -30.59
C ILE A 106 2.19 -3.57 -29.82
N GLY A 107 3.22 -2.78 -29.48
CA GLY A 107 4.32 -3.26 -28.63
C GLY A 107 3.90 -3.39 -27.17
N LEU A 108 4.21 -4.50 -26.50
CA LEU A 108 3.83 -4.77 -25.11
C LEU A 108 5.02 -4.79 -24.17
N ILE A 109 5.09 -3.83 -23.26
CA ILE A 109 6.11 -3.76 -22.20
C ILE A 109 5.47 -4.23 -20.88
N GLN A 110 5.98 -5.33 -20.33
CA GLN A 110 5.45 -5.98 -19.13
C GLN A 110 6.37 -5.76 -17.93
N ILE A 111 5.81 -5.27 -16.81
CA ILE A 111 6.53 -5.16 -15.54
C ILE A 111 6.20 -6.38 -14.65
N SER A 112 7.09 -7.37 -14.68
CA SER A 112 7.00 -8.62 -13.94
C SER A 112 7.68 -8.51 -12.55
N ALA A 113 8.39 -9.54 -12.10
CA ALA A 113 9.19 -9.55 -10.87
C ALA A 113 10.31 -10.60 -10.98
N VAL A 114 11.46 -10.33 -10.35
CA VAL A 114 12.50 -11.34 -10.16
C VAL A 114 11.94 -12.55 -9.40
N GLY A 115 12.21 -13.75 -9.90
CA GLY A 115 11.71 -15.00 -9.33
C GLY A 115 10.31 -15.40 -9.79
N ALA A 116 9.70 -14.68 -10.76
CA ALA A 116 8.48 -15.12 -11.43
C ALA A 116 8.73 -16.44 -12.17
N ASN A 117 8.31 -17.55 -11.55
CA ASN A 117 8.42 -18.91 -12.06
C ASN A 117 7.13 -19.69 -11.71
N LEU A 118 6.73 -20.64 -12.57
CA LEU A 118 5.57 -21.52 -12.36
C LEU A 118 5.72 -22.40 -11.11
N ASP A 119 6.95 -22.76 -10.73
CA ASP A 119 7.23 -23.56 -9.52
C ASP A 119 7.51 -22.69 -8.28
N ALA A 120 7.32 -21.37 -8.38
CA ALA A 120 7.57 -20.47 -7.27
C ALA A 120 6.62 -20.76 -6.10
N THR A 121 7.10 -20.50 -4.88
CA THR A 121 6.35 -20.89 -3.67
C THR A 121 5.14 -20.00 -3.37
N THR A 122 5.05 -18.82 -3.97
CA THR A 122 3.95 -17.87 -3.80
C THR A 122 3.09 -17.79 -5.04
N GLU A 123 1.77 -17.70 -4.87
CA GLU A 123 0.85 -17.52 -6.00
C GLU A 123 1.10 -16.21 -6.75
N PHE A 124 1.62 -15.19 -6.07
CA PHE A 124 2.07 -13.94 -6.69
C PHE A 124 3.11 -14.20 -7.81
N MET A 125 4.16 -14.96 -7.53
CA MET A 125 5.20 -15.24 -8.52
C MET A 125 4.70 -16.19 -9.61
N ARG A 126 3.88 -17.19 -9.26
CA ARG A 126 3.32 -18.13 -10.25
C ARG A 126 2.36 -17.45 -11.21
N SER A 127 1.44 -16.63 -10.71
CA SER A 127 0.50 -15.86 -11.54
C SER A 127 1.21 -14.90 -12.49
N LYS A 128 2.27 -14.19 -12.03
CA LYS A 128 3.12 -13.38 -12.90
C LYS A 128 3.84 -14.21 -13.96
N ALA A 129 4.37 -15.38 -13.60
CA ALA A 129 5.03 -16.27 -14.55
C ALA A 129 4.08 -16.76 -15.66
N ARG A 130 2.83 -17.06 -15.31
CA ARG A 130 1.79 -17.45 -16.28
C ARG A 130 1.51 -16.33 -17.28
N GLY A 131 1.41 -15.08 -16.83
CA GLY A 131 1.31 -13.91 -17.70
C GLY A 131 2.53 -13.70 -18.59
N ASP A 132 3.74 -13.78 -18.02
CA ASP A 132 5.00 -13.64 -18.77
C ASP A 132 5.10 -14.69 -19.89
N ILE A 133 4.72 -15.94 -19.61
CA ILE A 133 4.72 -17.02 -20.59
C ILE A 133 3.68 -16.79 -21.68
N ALA A 134 2.47 -16.34 -21.32
CA ALA A 134 1.43 -16.02 -22.30
C ALA A 134 1.89 -14.93 -23.27
N ILE A 135 2.55 -13.88 -22.77
CA ILE A 135 3.14 -12.83 -23.62
C ILE A 135 4.20 -13.43 -24.56
N GLN A 136 5.13 -14.24 -24.02
CA GLN A 136 6.20 -14.84 -24.82
C GLN A 136 5.70 -15.79 -25.91
N GLN A 137 4.57 -16.46 -25.66
CA GLN A 137 3.92 -17.37 -26.61
C GLN A 137 3.02 -16.64 -27.61
N SER A 138 2.70 -15.39 -27.37
CA SER A 138 1.93 -14.57 -28.30
C SER A 138 2.81 -14.08 -29.46
N ALA A 139 2.17 -13.65 -30.56
CA ALA A 139 2.88 -13.09 -31.72
C ALA A 139 3.18 -11.58 -31.58
N THR A 140 2.96 -10.98 -30.41
CA THR A 140 3.22 -9.55 -30.19
C THR A 140 4.70 -9.26 -30.02
N ARG A 141 5.13 -8.03 -30.36
CA ARG A 141 6.47 -7.54 -30.00
C ARG A 141 6.46 -7.21 -28.52
N TYR A 142 7.28 -7.89 -27.73
CA TYR A 142 7.25 -7.71 -26.27
C TYR A 142 8.60 -7.35 -25.63
N TRP A 143 8.53 -6.76 -24.44
CA TRP A 143 9.66 -6.57 -23.53
C TRP A 143 9.21 -6.87 -22.11
N ILE A 144 9.75 -7.91 -21.48
CA ILE A 144 9.41 -8.28 -20.10
C ILE A 144 10.55 -7.82 -19.20
N ILE A 145 10.25 -6.92 -18.26
CA ILE A 145 11.20 -6.45 -17.26
C ILE A 145 10.87 -7.11 -15.92
N ARG A 146 11.87 -7.71 -15.29
CA ARG A 146 11.80 -8.31 -13.96
C ARG A 146 12.61 -7.47 -12.99
N PRO A 147 11.98 -6.49 -12.31
CA PRO A 147 12.66 -5.73 -11.27
C PRO A 147 12.83 -6.56 -9.99
N GLY A 148 13.84 -6.20 -9.20
CA GLY A 148 14.03 -6.65 -7.83
C GLY A 148 13.17 -5.85 -6.86
N LEU A 149 13.74 -5.50 -5.70
CA LEU A 149 13.05 -4.62 -4.75
C LEU A 149 13.04 -3.18 -5.29
N VAL A 150 11.87 -2.74 -5.78
CA VAL A 150 11.74 -1.39 -6.33
C VAL A 150 11.85 -0.33 -5.23
N ILE A 151 12.80 0.60 -5.41
CA ILE A 151 13.02 1.78 -4.58
C ILE A 151 12.58 3.03 -5.35
N ALA A 152 11.78 3.86 -4.70
CA ALA A 152 11.19 5.05 -5.30
C ALA A 152 11.09 6.20 -4.30
N LYS A 153 10.90 7.43 -4.81
CA LYS A 153 10.58 8.61 -3.97
C LYS A 153 9.28 8.41 -3.21
N SER A 154 8.29 7.89 -3.91
CA SER A 154 6.99 7.53 -3.37
C SER A 154 7.08 6.24 -2.53
N ALA A 155 6.74 6.29 -1.24
CA ALA A 155 6.66 5.08 -0.41
C ALA A 155 5.37 4.28 -0.70
N PHE A 156 5.50 3.07 -1.26
CA PHE A 156 4.43 2.08 -1.34
C PHE A 156 5.05 0.67 -1.36
N GLY A 157 4.31 -0.35 -0.90
CA GLY A 157 4.77 -1.74 -0.93
C GLY A 157 6.15 -1.91 -0.28
N GLY A 158 7.10 -2.49 -1.01
CA GLY A 158 8.46 -2.74 -0.53
C GLY A 158 9.22 -1.48 -0.08
N THR A 159 9.14 -0.37 -0.83
CA THR A 159 9.76 0.91 -0.40
C THR A 159 9.18 1.39 0.93
N GLN A 160 7.85 1.29 1.11
CA GLN A 160 7.20 1.68 2.36
C GLN A 160 7.63 0.78 3.52
N LEU A 161 7.72 -0.53 3.29
CA LEU A 161 8.20 -1.49 4.28
C LEU A 161 9.60 -1.12 4.79
N ILE A 162 10.54 -0.90 3.88
CA ILE A 162 11.92 -0.57 4.24
C ILE A 162 12.00 0.74 5.00
N ARG A 163 11.30 1.80 4.54
CA ARG A 163 11.28 3.09 5.23
C ARG A 163 10.67 2.97 6.62
N MET A 164 9.57 2.24 6.75
CA MET A 164 8.93 1.95 8.03
C MET A 164 9.91 1.25 8.97
N LEU A 165 10.53 0.14 8.53
CA LEU A 165 11.54 -0.59 9.32
C LEU A 165 12.72 0.30 9.71
N ALA A 166 13.26 1.08 8.78
CA ALA A 166 14.38 2.00 9.03
C ALA A 166 14.06 3.08 10.08
N SER A 167 12.79 3.40 10.29
CA SER A 167 12.33 4.46 11.18
C SER A 167 12.03 4.03 12.62
N VAL A 168 12.19 2.73 12.95
CA VAL A 168 11.95 2.23 14.32
C VAL A 168 12.91 2.90 15.32
N PRO A 169 12.42 3.49 16.42
CA PRO A 169 13.27 4.17 17.39
C PRO A 169 14.00 3.18 18.30
N TRP A 170 15.19 3.58 18.76
CA TRP A 170 16.04 2.92 19.76
C TRP A 170 16.52 1.50 19.40
N VAL A 171 15.61 0.54 19.28
CA VAL A 171 15.89 -0.87 19.03
C VAL A 171 15.34 -1.25 17.66
N GLN A 172 16.21 -1.70 16.76
CA GLN A 172 15.84 -2.13 15.42
C GLN A 172 15.47 -3.62 15.43
N PRO A 173 14.19 -4.00 15.38
CA PRO A 173 13.81 -5.39 15.15
C PRO A 173 14.16 -5.75 13.72
N MET A 174 14.94 -6.82 13.55
CA MET A 174 15.29 -7.37 12.25
C MET A 174 14.83 -8.81 12.15
N ALA A 175 14.05 -9.06 11.11
CA ALA A 175 13.63 -10.36 10.64
C ALA A 175 14.29 -10.58 9.29
N LEU A 176 14.75 -11.80 8.99
CA LEU A 176 15.36 -12.13 7.69
C LEU A 176 16.55 -11.20 7.36
N ALA A 177 17.33 -10.80 8.38
CA ALA A 177 18.39 -9.81 8.27
C ALA A 177 19.38 -10.14 7.14
N ASP A 178 19.77 -11.42 7.04
CA ASP A 178 20.75 -11.93 6.08
C ASP A 178 20.18 -12.21 4.69
N SER A 179 18.87 -12.02 4.49
CA SER A 179 18.26 -12.24 3.18
C SER A 179 18.87 -11.30 2.15
N ARG A 180 19.29 -11.89 1.02
CA ARG A 180 19.99 -11.18 -0.05
C ARG A 180 19.00 -10.62 -1.06
N ILE A 181 19.11 -9.33 -1.31
CA ILE A 181 18.17 -8.55 -2.10
C ILE A 181 18.97 -7.65 -3.05
N GLN A 182 18.61 -7.70 -4.33
CA GLN A 182 18.97 -6.68 -5.31
C GLN A 182 17.80 -5.71 -5.47
N ILE A 183 18.13 -4.43 -5.53
CA ILE A 183 17.16 -3.36 -5.70
C ILE A 183 17.03 -2.99 -7.17
N THR A 184 15.95 -2.27 -7.48
CA THR A 184 15.78 -1.59 -8.77
C THR A 184 15.31 -0.18 -8.49
N ASN A 185 15.98 0.83 -9.02
CA ASN A 185 15.44 2.18 -8.96
C ASN A 185 14.25 2.28 -9.91
N VAL A 186 13.13 2.86 -9.47
CA VAL A 186 11.97 3.07 -10.34
C VAL A 186 12.33 3.88 -11.60
N ARG A 187 13.31 4.78 -11.51
CA ARG A 187 13.81 5.54 -12.66
C ARG A 187 14.50 4.65 -13.69
N ASP A 188 15.16 3.58 -13.29
CA ASP A 188 15.79 2.63 -14.22
C ASP A 188 14.70 1.94 -15.05
N ILE A 189 13.57 1.60 -14.42
CA ILE A 189 12.39 1.03 -15.12
C ILE A 189 11.83 2.04 -16.11
N SER A 190 11.62 3.29 -15.68
CA SER A 190 11.13 4.36 -16.55
C SER A 190 12.09 4.62 -17.72
N GLN A 191 13.39 4.65 -17.47
CA GLN A 191 14.42 4.82 -18.51
C GLN A 191 14.42 3.66 -19.49
N PHE A 192 14.29 2.41 -19.03
CA PHE A 192 14.14 1.27 -19.92
C PHE A 192 12.94 1.43 -20.86
N VAL A 193 11.79 1.83 -20.32
CA VAL A 193 10.58 2.07 -21.13
C VAL A 193 10.87 3.10 -22.21
N ILE A 194 11.54 4.21 -21.88
CA ILE A 194 11.93 5.21 -22.89
C ILE A 194 12.87 4.62 -23.94
N HIS A 195 13.86 3.83 -23.55
CA HIS A 195 14.78 3.19 -24.52
C HIS A 195 14.06 2.22 -25.45
N VAL A 196 13.01 1.55 -24.99
CA VAL A 196 12.14 0.75 -25.87
C VAL A 196 11.40 1.64 -26.87
N LEU A 197 10.82 2.76 -26.43
CA LEU A 197 10.11 3.69 -27.32
C LEU A 197 11.04 4.42 -28.31
N GLU A 198 12.32 4.52 -27.99
CA GLU A 198 13.39 5.02 -28.86
C GLU A 198 13.99 3.92 -29.75
N GLU A 199 13.45 2.70 -29.72
CA GLU A 199 13.91 1.53 -30.49
C GLU A 199 15.37 1.11 -30.20
N LYS A 200 15.89 1.47 -29.02
CA LYS A 200 17.25 1.11 -28.56
C LYS A 200 17.33 -0.27 -27.93
N VAL A 201 16.19 -0.91 -27.67
CA VAL A 201 16.10 -2.25 -27.07
C VAL A 201 15.37 -3.18 -28.04
N GLN A 202 16.01 -4.29 -28.39
CA GLN A 202 15.41 -5.28 -29.27
C GLN A 202 14.16 -5.90 -28.65
N ALA A 203 13.14 -6.15 -29.47
CA ALA A 203 11.94 -6.85 -29.05
C ALA A 203 12.22 -8.31 -28.67
N ASN A 204 11.24 -8.92 -27.99
CA ASN A 204 11.20 -10.30 -27.55
C ASN A 204 12.30 -10.66 -26.53
N GLN A 205 12.54 -9.74 -25.60
CA GLN A 205 13.53 -9.91 -24.53
C GLN A 205 12.86 -10.00 -23.15
N VAL A 206 13.47 -10.83 -22.29
CA VAL A 206 13.18 -10.91 -20.86
C VAL A 206 14.42 -10.42 -20.12
N VAL A 207 14.26 -9.38 -19.31
CA VAL A 207 15.37 -8.65 -18.71
C VAL A 207 15.18 -8.59 -17.20
N ASP A 208 16.13 -9.16 -16.47
CA ASP A 208 16.24 -8.92 -15.03
C ASP A 208 16.93 -7.57 -14.79
N LEU A 209 16.13 -6.55 -14.48
CA LEU A 209 16.60 -5.18 -14.26
C LEU A 209 16.86 -4.96 -12.78
N VAL A 210 18.06 -5.29 -12.34
CA VAL A 210 18.48 -5.22 -10.94
C VAL A 210 19.87 -4.60 -10.81
N ALA A 211 20.11 -3.91 -9.69
CA ALA A 211 21.44 -3.43 -9.31
C ALA A 211 22.44 -4.59 -9.23
N HIS A 212 23.71 -4.35 -9.58
CA HIS A 212 24.74 -5.39 -9.50
C HIS A 212 25.04 -5.85 -8.07
N GLU A 213 24.87 -4.96 -7.09
CA GLU A 213 25.13 -5.26 -5.68
C GLU A 213 24.04 -6.16 -5.06
N LYS A 214 24.48 -7.16 -4.30
CA LYS A 214 23.60 -8.06 -3.54
C LYS A 214 23.68 -7.70 -2.05
N LEU A 215 22.79 -6.81 -1.63
CA LEU A 215 22.75 -6.32 -0.25
C LEU A 215 21.95 -7.26 0.65
N THR A 216 22.28 -7.30 1.94
CA THR A 216 21.37 -7.91 2.91
C THR A 216 20.17 -6.99 3.19
N LEU A 217 19.05 -7.54 3.66
CA LEU A 217 17.93 -6.72 4.13
C LEU A 217 18.37 -5.76 5.24
N ALA A 218 19.28 -6.20 6.13
CA ALA A 218 19.87 -5.34 7.15
C ALA A 218 20.63 -4.15 6.54
N ASP A 219 21.47 -4.38 5.54
CA ASP A 219 22.22 -3.31 4.86
C ASP A 219 21.27 -2.29 4.22
N ILE A 220 20.21 -2.78 3.56
CA ILE A 220 19.20 -1.92 2.91
C ILE A 220 18.49 -1.04 3.96
N VAL A 221 18.10 -1.61 5.10
CA VAL A 221 17.44 -0.89 6.20
C VAL A 221 18.39 0.15 6.82
N VAL A 222 19.66 -0.23 7.05
CA VAL A 222 20.69 0.68 7.61
C VAL A 222 20.95 1.86 6.66
N GLN A 223 21.10 1.61 5.37
CA GLN A 223 21.29 2.68 4.38
C GLN A 223 20.08 3.61 4.28
N HIS A 224 18.85 3.07 4.31
CA HIS A 224 17.64 3.89 4.34
C HIS A 224 17.50 4.69 5.64
N ARG A 225 17.95 4.14 6.77
CA ARG A 225 17.95 4.85 8.05
C ARG A 225 18.89 6.06 8.01
N ALA A 226 20.08 5.89 7.45
CA ALA A 226 21.02 6.98 7.22
C ALA A 226 20.45 8.01 6.24
N TRP A 227 19.83 7.58 5.14
CA TRP A 227 19.18 8.45 4.16
C TRP A 227 18.05 9.28 4.78
N LEU A 228 17.23 8.71 5.67
CA LEU A 228 16.22 9.45 6.44
C LEU A 228 16.83 10.49 7.40
N GLY A 229 18.15 10.50 7.61
CA GLY A 229 18.83 11.37 8.57
C GLY A 229 18.62 10.92 10.02
N LEU A 230 18.36 9.63 10.26
CA LEU A 230 18.18 9.07 11.59
C LEU A 230 19.52 8.56 12.13
N LYS A 231 19.75 8.75 13.44
CA LYS A 231 20.92 8.18 14.13
C LYS A 231 20.91 6.65 14.02
N PRO A 232 22.07 5.97 13.98
CA PRO A 232 22.14 4.51 14.04
C PRO A 232 21.29 3.93 15.17
N ALA A 233 20.76 2.72 14.99
CA ALA A 233 20.02 2.03 16.04
C ALA A 233 20.97 1.73 17.22
N ILE A 234 20.45 1.83 18.44
CA ILE A 234 21.23 1.56 19.66
C ILE A 234 21.49 0.05 19.78
N LEU A 235 20.48 -0.75 19.44
CA LEU A 235 20.53 -2.20 19.46
C LEU A 235 19.77 -2.76 18.26
N THR A 236 20.29 -3.83 17.66
CA THR A 236 19.58 -4.62 16.65
C THR A 236 19.16 -5.94 17.29
N MET A 237 17.86 -6.25 17.26
CA MET A 237 17.31 -7.49 17.82
C MET A 237 16.82 -8.40 16.69
N ASN A 238 17.35 -9.63 16.66
CA ASN A 238 16.89 -10.64 15.73
C ASN A 238 15.54 -11.21 16.19
N LEU A 239 14.51 -11.05 15.37
CA LEU A 239 13.19 -11.59 15.66
C LEU A 239 13.13 -13.08 15.29
N PRO A 240 12.62 -13.95 16.20
CA PRO A 240 12.48 -15.37 15.90
C PRO A 240 11.43 -15.59 14.80
N SER A 241 11.61 -16.63 13.99
CA SER A 241 10.71 -16.99 12.88
C SER A 241 9.23 -17.09 13.26
N ARG A 242 8.95 -17.57 14.48
CA ARG A 242 7.58 -17.66 15.02
C ARG A 242 6.93 -16.29 15.18
N ALA A 243 7.67 -15.27 15.65
CA ALA A 243 7.13 -13.91 15.81
C ALA A 243 6.74 -13.32 14.45
N ILE A 244 7.58 -13.54 13.43
CA ILE A 244 7.30 -13.12 12.05
C ILE A 244 6.03 -13.79 11.52
N SER A 245 5.85 -15.09 11.78
CA SER A 245 4.63 -15.81 11.36
C SER A 245 3.36 -15.23 11.99
N TRP A 246 3.39 -14.81 13.26
CA TRP A 246 2.25 -14.17 13.90
C TRP A 246 1.93 -12.79 13.30
N VAL A 247 2.97 -11.99 13.04
CA VAL A 247 2.81 -10.70 12.36
C VAL A 247 2.21 -10.89 10.96
N ALA A 248 2.71 -11.87 10.20
CA ALA A 248 2.20 -12.21 8.88
C ALA A 248 0.72 -12.62 8.91
N LYS A 249 0.36 -13.54 9.82
CA LYS A 249 -1.03 -13.99 10.00
C LYS A 249 -1.95 -12.84 10.36
N GLY A 250 -1.54 -11.97 11.29
CA GLY A 250 -2.30 -10.78 11.66
C GLY A 250 -2.50 -9.82 10.48
N ALA A 251 -1.44 -9.58 9.71
CA ALA A 251 -1.49 -8.77 8.50
C ALA A 251 -2.44 -9.36 7.43
N ASP A 252 -2.44 -10.68 7.26
CA ASP A 252 -3.34 -11.38 6.35
C ASP A 252 -4.81 -11.32 6.84
N THR A 253 -5.06 -11.46 8.14
CA THR A 253 -6.42 -11.30 8.68
C THR A 253 -6.94 -9.87 8.48
N LEU A 254 -6.11 -8.86 8.76
CA LEU A 254 -6.43 -7.46 8.51
C LEU A 254 -6.67 -7.19 7.02
N SER A 255 -6.03 -7.93 6.12
CA SER A 255 -6.27 -7.82 4.69
C SER A 255 -7.70 -8.13 4.26
N ARG A 256 -8.32 -9.12 4.92
CA ARG A 256 -9.73 -9.49 4.66
C ARG A 256 -10.68 -8.38 5.09
N LEU A 257 -10.27 -7.56 6.06
CA LEU A 257 -10.98 -6.36 6.49
C LEU A 257 -10.64 -5.12 5.63
N GLY A 258 -9.89 -5.30 4.54
CA GLY A 258 -9.53 -4.27 3.56
C GLY A 258 -8.21 -3.55 3.84
N TRP A 259 -7.45 -3.92 4.88
CA TRP A 259 -6.18 -3.27 5.19
C TRP A 259 -5.03 -3.77 4.31
N ARG A 260 -4.26 -2.83 3.76
CA ARG A 260 -3.08 -3.13 2.96
C ARG A 260 -1.83 -3.03 3.82
N SER A 261 -1.46 -4.13 4.48
CA SER A 261 -0.21 -4.22 5.23
C SER A 261 0.96 -4.59 4.30
N PRO A 262 2.14 -3.96 4.44
CA PRO A 262 3.35 -4.38 3.75
C PRO A 262 3.98 -5.66 4.35
N LEU A 263 3.51 -6.12 5.51
CA LEU A 263 4.02 -7.27 6.26
C LEU A 263 3.19 -8.55 6.05
N ARG A 264 2.54 -8.70 4.89
CA ARG A 264 1.76 -9.91 4.58
C ARG A 264 2.66 -11.14 4.37
N SER A 265 2.07 -12.32 4.50
CA SER A 265 2.79 -13.59 4.34
C SER A 265 3.51 -13.71 2.99
N THR A 266 2.86 -13.32 1.89
CA THR A 266 3.49 -13.36 0.56
C THR A 266 4.76 -12.50 0.49
N ALA A 267 4.73 -11.27 1.02
CA ALA A 267 5.90 -10.38 1.00
C ALA A 267 7.04 -10.95 1.86
N ILE A 268 6.71 -11.48 3.04
CA ILE A 268 7.69 -12.13 3.93
C ILE A 268 8.31 -13.36 3.27
N GLN A 269 7.52 -14.18 2.58
CA GLN A 269 7.99 -15.38 1.90
C GLN A 269 8.88 -15.05 0.69
N VAL A 270 8.52 -14.04 -0.11
CA VAL A 270 9.39 -13.53 -1.19
C VAL A 270 10.70 -13.02 -0.60
N LEU A 271 10.64 -12.24 0.48
CA LEU A 271 11.84 -11.76 1.15
C LEU A 271 12.67 -12.91 1.75
N SER A 272 12.06 -13.98 2.27
CA SER A 272 12.83 -15.08 2.86
C SER A 272 13.58 -15.91 1.81
N GLN A 273 13.13 -15.90 0.56
CA GLN A 273 13.79 -16.58 -0.56
C GLN A 273 14.94 -15.75 -1.16
N GLY A 274 14.99 -14.47 -0.82
CA GLY A 274 15.89 -13.52 -1.45
C GLY A 274 15.35 -13.04 -2.80
N ILE A 275 15.86 -11.89 -3.24
CA ILE A 275 15.49 -11.27 -4.51
C ILE A 275 16.80 -11.11 -5.28
N ILE A 276 17.19 -12.16 -6.01
CA ILE A 276 18.46 -12.22 -6.71
C ILE A 276 18.22 -12.66 -8.15
N ALA A 277 18.88 -11.99 -9.09
CA ALA A 277 18.87 -12.33 -10.49
C ALA A 277 20.24 -12.05 -11.13
N THR A 278 20.40 -12.46 -12.38
CA THR A 278 21.57 -12.09 -13.17
C THR A 278 21.30 -10.74 -13.84
N PRO A 279 21.99 -9.66 -13.44
CA PRO A 279 21.74 -8.33 -14.01
C PRO A 279 22.06 -8.35 -15.52
N HIS A 280 21.13 -7.84 -16.32
CA HIS A 280 21.34 -7.65 -17.75
C HIS A 280 21.89 -6.25 -18.01
N ASN A 281 23.00 -6.17 -18.74
CA ASN A 281 23.57 -4.89 -19.17
C ASN A 281 22.85 -4.45 -20.45
N ILE A 282 21.99 -3.44 -20.33
CA ILE A 282 21.36 -2.81 -21.48
C ILE A 282 22.07 -1.48 -21.73
N GLN A 283 22.56 -1.31 -22.94
CA GLN A 283 23.27 -0.09 -23.31
C GLN A 283 22.35 1.13 -23.12
N GLY A 284 22.80 2.09 -22.30
CA GLY A 284 22.04 3.31 -21.98
C GLY A 284 21.11 3.24 -20.76
N VAL A 285 20.84 2.03 -20.23
CA VAL A 285 20.08 1.86 -18.97
C VAL A 285 21.07 1.52 -17.86
N GLN A 286 21.28 2.46 -16.94
CA GLN A 286 22.15 2.23 -15.78
C GLN A 286 21.40 1.47 -14.69
N SER A 287 21.95 0.34 -14.25
CA SER A 287 21.48 -0.39 -13.06
C SER A 287 22.09 0.24 -11.81
N ARG A 288 21.41 1.26 -11.27
CA ARG A 288 21.92 2.07 -10.15
C ARG A 288 22.02 1.25 -8.87
N SER A 289 23.08 1.49 -8.10
CA SER A 289 23.19 1.02 -6.71
C SER A 289 22.14 1.69 -5.82
N LEU A 290 21.90 1.13 -4.63
CA LEU A 290 21.08 1.71 -3.59
C LEU A 290 21.62 3.08 -3.18
N ARG A 291 22.94 3.22 -3.06
CA ARG A 291 23.57 4.49 -2.67
C ARG A 291 23.30 5.60 -3.69
N GLU A 292 23.46 5.29 -4.98
CA GLU A 292 23.14 6.24 -6.07
C GLU A 292 21.65 6.55 -6.10
N THR A 293 20.81 5.53 -5.96
CA THR A 293 19.35 5.66 -5.91
C THR A 293 18.91 6.60 -4.78
N LEU A 294 19.44 6.42 -3.58
CA LEU A 294 19.15 7.26 -2.42
C LEU A 294 19.79 8.66 -2.54
N GLY A 295 20.91 8.79 -3.25
CA GLY A 295 21.54 10.08 -3.55
C GLY A 295 20.71 10.94 -4.53
N GLU A 296 20.03 10.32 -5.49
CA GLU A 296 19.16 11.01 -6.45
C GLU A 296 17.78 11.39 -5.87
N ILE A 297 17.35 10.71 -4.82
CA ILE A 297 16.07 10.93 -4.15
C ILE A 297 16.36 11.68 -2.85
N PRO A 298 16.33 13.02 -2.80
CA PRO A 298 16.54 13.73 -1.55
C PRO A 298 15.48 13.35 -0.50
N ALA A 299 15.92 13.13 0.74
CA ALA A 299 15.04 12.88 1.87
C ALA A 299 14.54 14.19 2.49
N TYR A 300 13.23 14.27 2.72
CA TYR A 300 12.61 15.44 3.37
C TYR A 300 12.04 15.10 4.75
N SER A 301 11.59 16.13 5.47
CA SER A 301 10.86 15.97 6.74
C SER A 301 9.63 15.08 6.59
N GLU A 302 8.94 15.18 5.45
CA GLU A 302 7.74 14.40 5.16
C GLU A 302 8.05 12.91 5.04
N ASP A 303 9.21 12.53 4.48
CA ASP A 303 9.61 11.11 4.36
C ASP A 303 9.83 10.48 5.73
N ARG A 304 10.50 11.20 6.65
CA ARG A 304 10.68 10.76 8.04
C ARG A 304 9.36 10.65 8.78
N LEU A 305 8.50 11.65 8.62
CA LEU A 305 7.19 11.67 9.26
C LEU A 305 6.36 10.48 8.75
N ALA A 306 6.23 10.31 7.44
CA ALA A 306 5.48 9.22 6.84
C ALA A 306 5.99 7.83 7.28
N ALA A 307 7.31 7.65 7.34
CA ALA A 307 7.92 6.40 7.81
C ALA A 307 7.53 6.07 9.27
N ARG A 308 7.61 7.06 10.17
CA ARG A 308 7.23 6.89 11.59
C ARG A 308 5.72 6.71 11.76
N MET A 309 4.92 7.47 11.02
CA MET A 309 3.46 7.34 11.05
C MET A 309 3.00 5.97 10.55
N ALA A 310 3.72 5.34 9.60
CA ALA A 310 3.44 3.97 9.17
C ALA A 310 3.58 2.95 10.32
N ILE A 311 4.52 3.15 11.26
CA ILE A 311 4.65 2.32 12.47
C ILE A 311 3.49 2.60 13.44
N LEU A 312 3.17 3.87 13.66
CA LEU A 312 2.17 4.28 14.66
C LEU A 312 0.73 4.00 14.24
N MET A 313 0.45 3.91 12.93
CA MET A 313 -0.90 3.70 12.40
C MET A 313 -1.63 2.48 12.98
N PRO A 314 -1.09 1.25 12.88
CA PRO A 314 -1.78 0.08 13.43
C PRO A 314 -1.96 0.17 14.94
N VAL A 315 -1.00 0.77 15.66
CA VAL A 315 -1.07 0.97 17.12
C VAL A 315 -2.19 1.96 17.46
N ALA A 316 -2.28 3.09 16.76
CA ALA A 316 -3.31 4.10 16.98
C ALA A 316 -4.72 3.56 16.68
N VAL A 317 -4.89 2.82 15.57
CA VAL A 317 -6.16 2.15 15.23
C VAL A 317 -6.55 1.13 16.30
N ALA A 318 -5.60 0.30 16.76
CA ALA A 318 -5.86 -0.70 17.79
C ALA A 318 -6.23 -0.05 19.13
N ILE A 319 -5.51 0.99 19.56
CA ILE A 319 -5.79 1.72 20.79
C ILE A 319 -7.18 2.37 20.73
N LEU A 320 -7.53 3.06 19.64
CA LEU A 320 -8.86 3.62 19.47
C LEU A 320 -9.93 2.54 19.51
N SER A 321 -9.75 1.46 18.75
CA SER A 321 -10.71 0.35 18.74
C SER A 321 -10.93 -0.23 20.14
N ILE A 322 -9.85 -0.54 20.86
CA ILE A 322 -9.90 -1.10 22.22
C ILE A 322 -10.57 -0.10 23.18
N PHE A 323 -10.19 1.17 23.13
CA PHE A 323 -10.75 2.22 23.97
C PHE A 323 -12.28 2.31 23.81
N TRP A 324 -12.76 2.41 22.57
CA TRP A 324 -14.18 2.55 22.26
C TRP A 324 -14.97 1.26 22.56
N LEU A 325 -14.43 0.08 22.24
CA LEU A 325 -15.07 -1.20 22.55
C LEU A 325 -15.20 -1.39 24.07
N ILE A 326 -14.13 -1.15 24.84
CA ILE A 326 -14.15 -1.30 26.30
C ILE A 326 -15.09 -0.26 26.92
N SER A 327 -15.08 0.99 26.46
CA SER A 327 -16.01 2.04 26.93
C SER A 327 -17.48 1.58 26.82
N GLY A 328 -17.89 1.13 25.63
CA GLY A 328 -19.26 0.66 25.42
C GLY A 328 -19.60 -0.60 26.21
N VAL A 329 -18.69 -1.58 26.29
CA VAL A 329 -18.91 -2.80 27.08
C VAL A 329 -19.04 -2.48 28.57
N ILE A 330 -18.20 -1.58 29.12
CA ILE A 330 -18.31 -1.14 30.51
C ILE A 330 -19.65 -0.44 30.74
N GLY A 331 -20.08 0.43 29.81
CA GLY A 331 -21.38 1.08 29.87
C GLY A 331 -22.55 0.10 29.97
N MET A 332 -22.47 -1.03 29.25
CA MET A 332 -23.47 -2.10 29.35
C MET A 332 -23.37 -2.91 30.64
N LEU A 333 -22.16 -3.28 31.07
CA LEU A 333 -21.95 -4.09 32.28
C LEU A 333 -22.25 -3.32 33.57
N ARG A 334 -22.08 -1.99 33.56
CA ARG A 334 -22.33 -1.08 34.68
C ARG A 334 -23.53 -0.18 34.43
N LEU A 335 -24.56 -0.71 33.74
CA LEU A 335 -25.74 0.04 33.32
C LEU A 335 -26.37 0.85 34.45
N GLU A 336 -26.60 0.24 35.60
CA GLU A 336 -27.26 0.91 36.73
C GLU A 336 -26.39 2.05 37.29
N GLN A 337 -25.07 1.86 37.42
CA GLN A 337 -24.15 2.91 37.88
C GLN A 337 -24.05 4.08 36.89
N ALA A 338 -24.02 3.79 35.59
CA ALA A 338 -24.01 4.81 34.55
C ALA A 338 -25.34 5.58 34.48
N ALA A 339 -26.47 4.88 34.70
CA ALA A 339 -27.79 5.50 34.69
C ALA A 339 -28.01 6.45 35.89
N ILE A 340 -27.39 6.18 37.04
CA ILE A 340 -27.49 7.04 38.24
C ILE A 340 -27.09 8.49 37.94
N VAL A 341 -26.02 8.70 37.16
CA VAL A 341 -25.55 10.03 36.78
C VAL A 341 -26.64 10.85 36.05
N LEU A 342 -27.49 10.18 35.27
CA LEU A 342 -28.61 10.82 34.57
C LEU A 342 -29.85 10.94 35.46
N THR A 343 -30.11 9.98 36.34
CA THR A 343 -31.26 10.09 37.26
C THR A 343 -31.06 11.18 38.31
N ASP A 344 -29.82 11.43 38.73
CA ASP A 344 -29.47 12.48 39.69
C ASP A 344 -29.78 13.89 39.16
N ILE A 345 -29.80 14.07 37.84
CA ILE A 345 -30.20 15.32 37.18
C ILE A 345 -31.68 15.33 36.75
N GLY A 346 -32.48 14.37 37.23
CA GLY A 346 -33.93 14.34 37.07
C GLY A 346 -34.46 13.52 35.89
N TRP A 347 -33.62 12.72 35.21
CA TRP A 347 -34.12 11.79 34.18
C TRP A 347 -34.87 10.63 34.82
N THR A 348 -35.90 10.12 34.15
CA THR A 348 -36.57 8.90 34.63
C THR A 348 -35.67 7.68 34.46
N GLY A 349 -35.74 6.73 35.39
CA GLY A 349 -34.85 5.56 35.39
C GLY A 349 -34.92 4.69 34.13
N TRP A 350 -36.06 4.67 33.43
CA TRP A 350 -36.15 4.03 32.12
C TRP A 350 -35.36 4.80 31.05
N PHE A 351 -35.59 6.12 30.92
CA PHE A 351 -34.91 6.94 29.91
C PHE A 351 -33.40 7.00 30.15
N ALA A 352 -32.96 7.06 31.40
CA ALA A 352 -31.54 7.02 31.76
C ALA A 352 -30.87 5.71 31.28
N ARG A 353 -31.45 4.55 31.59
CA ARG A 353 -30.93 3.24 31.17
C ARG A 353 -30.95 3.07 29.65
N ALA A 354 -32.03 3.46 29.00
CA ALA A 354 -32.14 3.41 27.54
C ALA A 354 -31.08 4.28 26.86
N SER A 355 -30.82 5.48 27.38
CA SER A 355 -29.77 6.39 26.89
C SER A 355 -28.38 5.75 27.03
N VAL A 356 -28.04 5.18 28.20
CA VAL A 356 -26.75 4.50 28.41
C VAL A 356 -26.55 3.35 27.42
N ILE A 357 -27.57 2.50 27.24
CA ILE A 357 -27.50 1.40 26.27
C ILE A 357 -27.29 1.93 24.85
N PHE A 358 -28.05 2.96 24.46
CA PHE A 358 -27.95 3.57 23.15
C PHE A 358 -26.52 4.05 22.87
N TRP A 359 -25.94 4.85 23.76
CA TRP A 359 -24.57 5.35 23.57
C TRP A 359 -23.53 4.24 23.61
N ALA A 360 -23.70 3.23 24.48
CA ALA A 360 -22.81 2.06 24.52
C ALA A 360 -22.81 1.26 23.20
N ILE A 361 -23.96 1.15 22.52
CA ILE A 361 -24.03 0.53 21.19
C ILE A 361 -23.23 1.34 20.16
N PHE A 362 -23.36 2.67 20.18
CA PHE A 362 -22.57 3.54 19.30
C PHE A 362 -21.07 3.39 19.56
N ASP A 363 -20.66 3.33 20.83
CA ASP A 363 -19.26 3.14 21.20
C ASP A 363 -18.69 1.84 20.61
N ILE A 364 -19.42 0.73 20.79
CA ILE A 364 -19.03 -0.58 20.26
C ILE A 364 -19.01 -0.54 18.72
N ALA A 365 -20.03 0.05 18.09
CA ALA A 365 -20.13 0.14 16.64
C ALA A 365 -18.98 0.95 16.03
N LEU A 366 -18.59 2.07 16.65
CA LEU A 366 -17.44 2.88 16.21
C LEU A 366 -16.12 2.12 16.45
N GLY A 367 -15.96 1.50 17.62
CA GLY A 367 -14.79 0.71 17.98
C GLY A 367 -14.57 -0.52 17.09
N ALA A 368 -15.64 -1.19 16.65
CA ALA A 368 -15.57 -2.26 15.67
C ALA A 368 -15.43 -1.72 14.24
N GLY A 369 -16.14 -0.63 13.92
CA GLY A 369 -16.15 0.01 12.61
C GLY A 369 -14.77 0.50 12.18
N ILE A 370 -13.94 0.99 13.12
CA ILE A 370 -12.57 1.39 12.80
C ILE A 370 -11.68 0.24 12.35
N LEU A 371 -11.97 -1.01 12.74
CA LEU A 371 -11.20 -2.19 12.31
C LEU A 371 -11.52 -2.61 10.87
N ILE A 372 -12.62 -2.12 10.28
CA ILE A 372 -13.00 -2.43 8.90
C ILE A 372 -12.63 -1.24 8.03
N ARG A 373 -11.68 -1.42 7.11
CA ARG A 373 -11.08 -0.33 6.32
C ARG A 373 -12.11 0.58 5.65
N ARG A 374 -13.20 0.01 5.10
CA ARG A 374 -14.28 0.75 4.43
C ARG A 374 -15.00 1.73 5.35
N PHE A 375 -15.13 1.39 6.63
CA PHE A 375 -15.82 2.20 7.64
C PHE A 375 -14.86 3.04 8.47
N ALA A 376 -13.56 2.74 8.47
CA ALA A 376 -12.60 3.36 9.39
C ALA A 376 -12.57 4.89 9.35
N LYS A 377 -12.69 5.50 8.15
CA LYS A 377 -12.77 6.96 8.02
C LYS A 377 -14.03 7.52 8.66
N LEU A 378 -15.17 6.89 8.41
CA LEU A 378 -16.46 7.29 8.98
C LEU A 378 -16.47 7.07 10.50
N ALA A 379 -15.91 5.97 10.96
CA ALA A 379 -15.76 5.68 12.39
C ALA A 379 -14.95 6.77 13.09
N CYS A 380 -13.80 7.19 12.54
CA CYS A 380 -13.01 8.27 13.13
C CYS A 380 -13.80 9.60 13.22
N VAL A 381 -14.56 9.94 12.17
CA VAL A 381 -15.42 11.14 12.20
C VAL A 381 -16.52 10.98 13.25
N GLY A 382 -17.16 9.81 13.31
CA GLY A 382 -18.17 9.49 14.32
C GLY A 382 -17.62 9.57 15.75
N MET A 383 -16.40 9.08 15.99
CA MET A 383 -15.71 9.17 17.27
C MET A 383 -15.50 10.63 17.70
N VAL A 384 -15.07 11.50 16.77
CA VAL A 384 -14.91 12.94 17.01
C VAL A 384 -16.26 13.59 17.31
N CYS A 385 -17.26 13.38 16.46
CA CYS A 385 -18.59 13.96 16.62
C CYS A 385 -19.25 13.54 17.94
N LEU A 386 -19.18 12.25 18.28
CA LEU A 386 -19.76 11.70 19.50
C LEU A 386 -19.04 12.22 20.74
N SER A 387 -17.70 12.30 20.71
CA SER A 387 -16.93 12.85 21.81
C SER A 387 -17.21 14.35 22.02
N LEU A 388 -17.35 15.13 20.95
CA LEU A 388 -17.75 16.55 21.04
C LEU A 388 -19.17 16.70 21.60
N PHE A 389 -20.12 15.88 21.13
CA PHE A 389 -21.46 15.85 21.67
C PHE A 389 -21.45 15.55 23.17
N TYR A 390 -20.68 14.54 23.60
CA TYR A 390 -20.54 14.15 24.99
C TYR A 390 -19.95 15.27 25.86
N LEU A 391 -18.94 15.99 25.37
CA LEU A 391 -18.37 17.14 26.07
C LEU A 391 -19.38 18.28 26.24
N VAL A 392 -20.15 18.61 25.20
CA VAL A 392 -21.19 19.64 25.26
C VAL A 392 -22.31 19.22 26.20
N ALA A 393 -22.82 17.99 26.06
CA ALA A 393 -23.87 17.45 26.92
C ALA A 393 -23.43 17.43 28.39
N THR A 394 -22.22 16.97 28.68
CA THR A 394 -21.70 16.97 30.05
C THR A 394 -21.56 18.38 30.61
N THR A 395 -21.13 19.35 29.80
CA THR A 395 -21.03 20.75 30.25
C THR A 395 -22.39 21.36 30.60
N ILE A 396 -23.45 20.99 29.86
CA ILE A 396 -24.80 21.51 30.08
C ILE A 396 -25.49 20.81 31.26
N PHE A 397 -25.44 19.48 31.27
CA PHE A 397 -26.25 18.67 32.18
C PHE A 397 -25.51 18.26 33.45
N VAL A 398 -24.20 18.03 33.39
CA VAL A 398 -23.40 17.47 34.49
C VAL A 398 -22.03 18.18 34.62
N PRO A 399 -21.99 19.52 34.78
CA PRO A 399 -20.75 20.30 34.68
C PRO A 399 -19.70 19.95 35.74
N HIS A 400 -20.11 19.40 36.88
CA HIS A 400 -19.19 19.01 37.95
C HIS A 400 -18.19 17.93 37.53
N LEU A 401 -18.48 17.13 36.49
CA LEU A 401 -17.56 16.11 35.96
C LEU A 401 -16.28 16.71 35.34
N TRP A 402 -16.25 18.02 35.05
CA TRP A 402 -15.01 18.71 34.67
C TRP A 402 -14.01 18.84 35.81
N LEU A 403 -14.51 18.91 37.05
CA LEU A 403 -13.71 19.05 38.27
C LEU A 403 -13.44 17.70 38.97
N ASP A 404 -13.94 16.61 38.39
CA ASP A 404 -13.72 15.27 38.92
C ASP A 404 -12.21 14.97 38.97
N PRO A 405 -11.68 14.43 40.10
CA PRO A 405 -10.25 14.23 40.29
C PRO A 405 -9.63 13.22 39.31
N LEU A 406 -10.43 12.33 38.71
CA LEU A 406 -9.98 11.40 37.68
C LEU A 406 -9.93 12.06 36.29
N GLY A 407 -10.41 13.30 36.15
CA GLY A 407 -10.36 14.12 34.95
C GLY A 407 -10.98 13.46 33.70
N PRO A 408 -12.16 12.82 33.79
CA PRO A 408 -12.73 12.07 32.68
C PRO A 408 -12.93 12.94 31.43
N MET A 409 -13.38 14.20 31.58
CA MET A 409 -13.61 15.10 30.44
C MET A 409 -12.31 15.53 29.75
N ILE A 410 -11.26 15.80 30.53
CA ILE A 410 -9.96 16.21 29.99
C ILE A 410 -9.34 15.10 29.14
N LYS A 411 -9.55 13.83 29.55
CA LYS A 411 -9.04 12.65 28.83
C LYS A 411 -9.75 12.35 27.51
N VAL A 412 -10.91 12.97 27.24
CA VAL A 412 -11.60 12.88 25.94
C VAL A 412 -10.87 13.70 24.86
N LEU A 413 -10.22 14.81 25.21
CA LEU A 413 -9.55 15.66 24.21
C LEU A 413 -8.42 14.93 23.46
N PRO A 414 -7.51 14.17 24.12
CA PRO A 414 -6.54 13.34 23.41
C PRO A 414 -7.16 12.28 22.49
N SER A 415 -8.30 11.69 22.86
CA SER A 415 -8.96 10.68 22.01
C SER A 415 -9.53 11.30 20.74
N ILE A 416 -10.09 12.51 20.82
CA ILE A 416 -10.53 13.31 19.66
C ILE A 416 -9.34 13.56 18.73
N VAL A 417 -8.24 14.08 19.26
CA VAL A 417 -7.05 14.40 18.45
C VAL A 417 -6.48 13.12 17.81
N LEU A 418 -6.42 12.02 18.55
CA LEU A 418 -5.97 10.73 18.00
C LEU A 418 -6.89 10.23 16.87
N ALA A 419 -8.21 10.35 17.02
CA ALA A 419 -9.16 10.00 15.96
C ALA A 419 -9.00 10.88 14.72
N MET A 420 -8.74 12.18 14.89
CA MET A 420 -8.43 13.09 13.78
C MET A 420 -7.13 12.71 13.07
N ILE A 421 -6.06 12.42 13.83
CA ILE A 421 -4.78 11.98 13.28
C ILE A 421 -4.96 10.69 12.49
N VAL A 422 -5.63 9.69 13.05
CA VAL A 422 -5.90 8.42 12.36
C VAL A 422 -6.74 8.65 11.11
N ARG A 423 -7.75 9.54 11.15
CA ARG A 423 -8.54 9.88 9.95
C ARG A 423 -7.67 10.42 8.82
N VAL A 424 -6.69 11.28 9.11
CA VAL A 424 -5.75 11.80 8.11
C VAL A 424 -4.82 10.70 7.61
N MET A 425 -4.29 9.85 8.50
CA MET A 425 -3.43 8.72 8.13
C MET A 425 -4.14 7.69 7.24
N LEU A 426 -5.47 7.62 7.30
CA LEU A 426 -6.29 6.73 6.49
C LEU A 426 -6.47 7.22 5.03
N GLU A 427 -5.92 8.37 4.66
CA GLU A 427 -5.97 8.87 3.30
C GLU A 427 -5.04 8.06 2.40
N GLU A 428 -5.58 7.60 1.28
CA GLU A 428 -4.78 6.94 0.24
C GLU A 428 -4.30 8.01 -0.73
N ARG A 429 -3.22 7.67 -1.45
CA ARG A 429 -2.62 8.50 -2.50
C ARG A 429 -3.57 8.90 -3.59
#